data_AF-A4SZ15-F1
#
_entry.id   AF-A4SZ15-F1
#
_cell.length_a   1.000
_cell.length_b   1.000
_cell.length_c   1.000
_cell.angle_alpha   90.00
_cell.angle_beta   90.00
_cell.angle_gamma   90.00
#
_symmetry.space_group_name_H-M   'P 1'
#
loop_
_entity.id
_entity.type
_entity.pdbx_description
1 polymer ?
#
loop_
_entity_poly.entity_id
_entity_poly.type
_entity_poly.pdbx_seq_one_letter_code
_entity_poly.pdbx_strand_id
1 'polypeptide(L)' 'MWNSPEEFLAMGGYALYVWSSFGVCAAVLLIEPLSIRARNRVIIRRLQQERLADQFDKEGGN' A
#
# COMPACT_ATOMS: atom_id res chain seq x y z
N MET A 1 15.86 15.89 31.50
CA MET A 1 14.87 14.85 31.17
C MET A 1 14.19 15.32 29.90
N TRP A 2 14.35 14.60 28.79
CA TRP A 2 13.68 14.96 27.53
C TRP A 2 12.22 14.56 27.69
N ASN A 3 11.33 15.53 27.89
CA ASN A 3 10.00 15.27 28.45
C ASN A 3 8.93 14.97 27.41
N SER A 4 9.15 15.23 26.11
CA SER A 4 8.13 14.90 25.10
C SER A 4 8.70 14.77 23.68
N PRO A 5 8.25 13.77 22.89
CA PRO A 5 8.52 13.70 21.45
C PRO A 5 7.92 14.90 20.69
N GLU A 6 6.90 15.54 21.29
CA GLU A 6 6.25 16.75 20.80
C GLU A 6 7.20 17.95 20.80
N GLU A 7 8.09 18.09 21.79
CA GLU A 7 9.11 19.15 21.83
C GLU A 7 10.18 18.98 20.74
N PHE A 8 10.49 17.73 20.36
CA PHE A 8 11.40 17.41 19.24
C PHE A 8 10.78 17.76 17.89
N LEU A 9 9.48 17.52 17.71
CA LEU A 9 8.72 17.92 16.52
C LEU A 9 8.44 19.43 16.48
N ALA A 10 8.27 20.06 17.65
CA ALA A 10 7.96 21.48 17.79
C ALA A 10 9.20 22.40 17.80
N MET A 11 10.43 21.88 17.70
CA MET A 11 11.65 22.65 17.38
C MET A 11 11.63 23.15 15.91
N GLY A 12 10.59 23.89 15.54
CA GLY A 12 10.52 24.92 14.49
C GLY A 12 10.87 24.59 13.04
N GLY A 13 11.45 23.43 12.71
CA GLY A 13 11.89 23.10 11.35
C GLY A 13 12.95 22.01 11.24
N TYR A 14 13.68 21.68 12.32
CA TYR A 14 14.75 20.66 12.25
C TYR A 14 14.21 19.22 12.15
N ALA A 15 13.08 18.94 12.79
CA ALA A 15 12.43 17.63 12.69
C ALA A 15 12.07 17.31 11.24
N LEU A 16 11.50 18.26 10.50
CA LEU A 16 11.12 18.05 9.10
C LEU A 16 12.34 17.67 8.23
N TYR A 17 13.52 18.24 8.49
CA TYR A 17 14.75 17.86 7.80
C TYR A 17 15.15 16.40 8.09
N VAL A 18 15.20 15.99 9.35
CA VAL A 18 15.60 14.62 9.72
C VAL A 18 14.60 13.60 9.21
N TRP A 19 13.32 13.87 9.40
CA TRP A 19 12.25 12.98 9.00
C TRP A 19 12.02 12.96 7.49
N SER A 20 12.45 13.98 6.74
CA SER A 20 12.33 13.97 5.26
C SER A 20 13.11 12.82 4.63
N SER A 21 14.36 12.54 5.06
CA SER A 21 15.15 11.43 4.53
C SER A 21 14.50 10.07 4.83
N PHE A 22 13.97 9.88 6.04
CA PHE A 22 13.21 8.69 6.41
C PHE A 22 11.89 8.58 5.63
N GLY A 23 11.19 9.70 5.43
CA GLY A 23 9.97 9.78 4.64
C GLY A 23 10.20 9.48 3.17
N VAL A 24 11.29 9.97 2.57
CA VAL A 24 11.70 9.65 1.20
C VAL A 24 12.08 8.18 1.08
N CYS A 25 12.85 7.65 2.03
CA CYS A 25 13.20 6.23 2.04
C CYS A 25 11.95 5.34 2.15
N ALA A 26 11.04 5.65 3.07
CA ALA A 26 9.75 4.98 3.20
C ALA A 26 8.89 5.12 1.94
N ALA A 27 8.87 6.30 1.32
CA ALA A 27 8.14 6.53 0.07
C ALA A 27 8.68 5.64 -1.06
N VAL A 28 10.00 5.56 -1.23
CA VAL A 28 10.64 4.68 -2.23
C VAL A 28 10.29 3.22 -1.97
N LEU A 29 10.39 2.77 -0.72
CA LEU A 29 10.02 1.40 -0.32
C LEU A 29 8.52 1.11 -0.51
N LEU A 30 7.65 2.13 -0.48
CA LEU A 30 6.21 1.96 -0.67
C LEU A 30 5.79 2.03 -2.13
N ILE A 31 6.52 2.73 -2.99
CA ILE A 31 6.19 2.88 -4.42
C ILE A 31 6.07 1.53 -5.12
N GLU A 32 7.04 0.64 -4.92
CA GLU A 32 7.03 -0.71 -5.53
C GLU A 32 5.84 -1.57 -5.07
N PRO A 33 5.59 -1.79 -3.77
CA PRO A 33 4.47 -2.60 -3.31
C PRO A 33 3.10 -1.97 -3.61
N LEU A 34 2.99 -0.65 -3.69
CA LEU A 34 1.75 0.02 -4.12
C LEU A 34 1.43 -0.31 -5.59
N SER A 35 2.44 -0.27 -6.46
CA SER A 35 2.29 -0.65 -7.87
C SER A 35 1.94 -2.13 -8.04
N ILE A 36 2.59 -3.00 -7.27
CA ILE A 36 2.30 -4.45 -7.24
C ILE A 36 0.89 -4.72 -6.71
N ARG A 37 0.47 -4.04 -5.64
CA ARG A 37 -0.90 -4.15 -5.10
C ARG A 37 -1.96 -3.72 -6.10
N ALA A 38 -1.71 -2.65 -6.85
CA ALA A 38 -2.61 -2.21 -7.91
C ALA A 38 -2.77 -3.28 -8.99
N ARG A 39 -1.66 -3.90 -9.42
CA ARG A 39 -1.67 -5.00 -10.39
C ARG A 39 -2.36 -6.25 -9.86
N ASN A 40 -2.07 -6.65 -8.61
CA ASN A 40 -2.71 -7.80 -7.98
C ASN A 40 -4.24 -7.65 -7.93
N ARG A 41 -4.77 -6.45 -7.65
CA ARG A 41 -6.22 -6.22 -7.68
C ARG A 41 -6.84 -6.47 -9.05
N VAL A 42 -6.14 -6.12 -10.13
CA VAL A 42 -6.61 -6.35 -11.50
C VAL A 42 -6.60 -7.85 -11.83
N ILE A 43 -5.53 -8.56 -11.46
CA ILE A 43 -5.41 -10.01 -11.72
C ILE A 43 -6.49 -10.78 -10.94
N ILE A 44 -6.67 -10.48 -9.64
CA ILE A 44 -7.68 -11.13 -8.81
C ILE A 44 -9.09 -10.91 -9.39
N ARG A 45 -9.41 -9.70 -9.87
CA ARG A 45 -10.72 -9.44 -10.50
C ARG A 45 -10.96 -10.28 -11.74
N ARG A 46 -9.94 -10.46 -12.59
CA ARG A 46 -10.05 -11.33 -13.79
C ARG A 46 -10.29 -12.78 -13.40
N LEU A 47 -9.52 -13.31 -12.43
CA LEU A 47 -9.67 -14.67 -11.94
C LEU A 47 -11.07 -14.91 -11.32
N GLN A 48 -11.61 -13.91 -10.61
CA GLN A 48 -12.97 -14.00 -10.05
C GLN A 48 -14.03 -14.08 -11.16
N GLN A 49 -13.87 -13.32 -12.25
CA GLN A 49 -14.81 -13.38 -13.37
C GLN A 49 -14.76 -14.71 -14.11
N GLU A 50 -13.56 -15.24 -14.35
CA GLU A 50 -13.39 -16.57 -14.98
C GLU A 50 -13.99 -17.68 -14.11
N ARG A 51 -13.81 -17.62 -12.79
CA ARG A 51 -14.41 -18.58 -11.84
C ARG A 51 -15.93 -18.56 -11.87
N LEU A 52 -16.54 -17.39 -12.01
CA LEU A 52 -18.00 -17.28 -12.09
C LEU A 52 -18.51 -17.86 -13.41
N ALA A 53 -17.85 -17.58 -14.53
CA ALA A 53 -18.22 -18.14 -15.83
C ALA A 53 -18.09 -19.68 -15.86
N ASP A 54 -17.04 -20.24 -15.26
CA ASP A 54 -16.82 -21.69 -15.16
C ASP A 54 -17.88 -22.38 -14.29
N GLN A 55 -18.37 -21.71 -13.24
CA GLN A 55 -19.50 -22.24 -12.44
C GLN A 55 -20.81 -22.28 -13.22
N PHE A 56 -21.13 -21.23 -13.98
CA PHE A 56 -22.36 -21.20 -14.78
C PHE A 56 -22.36 -22.25 -15.90
N ASP A 57 -21.21 -22.50 -16.53
CA ASP A 57 -21.08 -23.54 -17.56
C ASP A 57 -21.25 -24.95 -16.96
N LYS A 58 -20.75 -25.16 -15.74
CA LYS A 58 -20.84 -26.44 -15.03
C LYS A 58 -22.23 -26.74 -14.46
N GLU A 59 -23.00 -25.71 -14.09
CA GLU A 59 -24.39 -25.85 -13.61
C GLU A 59 -25.41 -25.95 -14.77
N GLY A 60 -25.13 -25.39 -15.94
CA GLY A 60 -26.02 -25.47 -17.11
C GLY A 60 -25.91 -26.77 -17.92
N GLY A 61 -24.87 -27.58 -17.67
CA GLY A 61 -24.59 -28.83 -18.39
C GLY A 61 -25.03 -30.12 -17.68
N ASN A 62 -25.79 -30.02 -16.58
CA ASN A 62 -26.31 -31.16 -15.79
C ASN A 62 -27.84 -31.16 -15.80
#